data_AF-A0A3M7F323-F1
#
_entry.id   AF-A0A3M7F323-F1
#
_cell.length_a   1.000
_cell.length_b   1.000
_cell.length_c   1.000
_cell.angle_alpha   90.00
_cell.angle_beta   90.00
_cell.angle_gamma   90.00
#
_symmetry.space_group_name_H-M   'P 1'
#
loop_
_entity.id
_entity.type
_entity.pdbx_description
1 polymer ?
#
loop_
_entity_poly.entity_id
_entity_poly.type
_entity_poly.pdbx_seq_one_letter_code
_entity_poly.pdbx_strand_id
1 'polypeptide(L)' 'MNLVLDSVKEITRDDEGNTSSRNLGLLVARGTLLVLISPVDGSEEIENPFVQAEDDE' A
#
# COMPACT_ATOMS: atom_id res chain seq x y z
N MET A 1 -9.79 14.78 -9.54
CA MET A 1 -10.62 13.65 -9.08
C MET A 1 -10.41 13.44 -7.59
N ASN A 2 -11.19 14.10 -6.71
CA ASN A 2 -11.08 13.87 -5.27
C ASN A 2 -11.86 12.61 -4.87
N LEU A 3 -11.46 11.94 -3.80
CA LEU A 3 -12.13 10.75 -3.28
C LEU A 3 -12.64 11.02 -1.87
N VAL A 4 -13.82 10.49 -1.54
CA VAL A 4 -14.34 10.44 -0.18
C VAL A 4 -14.19 8.99 0.27
N LEU A 5 -13.45 8.77 1.36
CA LEU A 5 -13.13 7.44 1.87
C LEU A 5 -13.52 7.36 3.34
N ASP A 6 -14.15 6.26 3.72
CA ASP A 6 -14.52 5.97 5.12
C ASP A 6 -13.61 4.88 5.70
N SER A 7 -13.48 4.86 7.03
CA SER A 7 -12.68 3.89 7.79
C SER A 7 -11.23 3.76 7.30
N VAL A 8 -10.59 4.88 6.94
CA VAL A 8 -9.24 4.86 6.37
C VAL A 8 -8.18 4.50 7.41
N LYS A 9 -7.26 3.60 7.01
CA LYS A 9 -6.01 3.30 7.69
C LYS A 9 -4.84 3.80 6.83
N GLU A 10 -4.06 4.71 7.38
CA GLU A 10 -2.84 5.20 6.73
C GLU A 10 -1.65 4.34 7.15
N ILE A 11 -0.79 4.03 6.20
CA ILE A 11 0.49 3.36 6.41
C ILE A 11 1.60 4.32 5.98
N THR A 12 2.58 4.57 6.85
CA THR A 12 3.73 5.43 6.57
C THR A 12 5.02 4.66 6.78
N ARG A 13 6.06 5.06 6.05
CA ARG A 13 7.40 4.50 6.15
C ARG A 13 8.39 5.61 6.46
N ASP A 14 9.28 5.37 7.41
CA ASP A 14 10.38 6.30 7.73
C ASP A 14 11.62 6.05 6.86
N ASP A 15 12.67 6.85 7.08
CA ASP A 15 13.93 6.77 6.34
C ASP A 15 14.72 5.49 6.64
N GLU A 16 14.44 4.84 7.77
CA GLU A 16 15.04 3.56 8.18
C GLU A 16 14.27 2.36 7.61
N GLY A 17 13.14 2.61 6.95
CA GLY A 17 12.28 1.61 6.33
C GLY A 17 11.26 0.98 7.27
N ASN A 18 11.12 1.48 8.50
CA ASN A 18 10.11 1.00 9.45
C ASN A 18 8.73 1.46 9.03
N THR A 19 7.75 0.57 9.18
CA THR A 19 6.36 0.84 8.82
C THR A 19 5.53 1.11 10.06
N SER A 20 4.73 2.19 10.04
CA SER A 20 3.76 2.49 11.09
C SER A 20 2.36 2.69 10.50
N SER A 21 1.32 2.45 11.30
CA SER A 21 -0.06 2.64 10.84
C SER A 21 -0.92 3.41 11.84
N ARG A 22 -1.84 4.22 11.33
CA ARG A 22 -2.84 4.95 12.14
C ARG A 22 -4.21 4.97 11.46
N ASN A 23 -5.26 5.06 12.27
CA ASN A 23 -6.64 5.18 11.79
C ASN A 23 -7.01 6.66 11.63
N LEU A 24 -7.63 7.00 10.50
CA LEU A 24 -8.07 8.36 10.16
C LEU A 24 -9.60 8.50 10.06
N GLY A 25 -10.34 7.39 9.99
CA GLY A 25 -11.80 7.43 9.87
C GLY A 25 -12.25 7.96 8.51
N LEU A 26 -13.15 8.93 8.50
CA LEU A 26 -13.69 9.57 7.29
C LEU A 26 -12.76 10.69 6.80
N LEU A 27 -12.31 10.63 5.55
CA LEU A 27 -11.45 11.65 4.94
C LEU A 27 -11.77 11.94 3.47
N VAL A 28 -11.23 13.06 2.98
CA VAL A 28 -11.25 13.43 1.56
C VAL A 28 -9.82 13.43 1.00
N ALA A 29 -9.53 12.53 0.06
CA ALA A 29 -8.24 12.47 -0.61
C ALA A 29 -8.18 13.46 -1.79
N ARG A 30 -7.12 14.27 -1.84
CA ARG A 30 -6.93 15.26 -2.91
C ARG A 30 -6.45 14.60 -4.19
N GLY A 31 -7.26 14.68 -5.24
CA GLY A 31 -6.98 14.04 -6.52
C GLY A 31 -5.70 14.47 -7.22
N THR A 32 -5.22 15.68 -6.95
CA THR A 32 -3.97 16.21 -7.53
C THR A 32 -2.72 15.55 -6.96
N LEU A 33 -2.83 14.84 -5.84
CA LEU A 33 -1.72 14.14 -5.17
C LEU A 33 -1.81 12.62 -5.32
N LEU A 34 -2.88 12.10 -5.93
CA LEU A 34 -3.04 10.67 -6.14
C LEU A 34 -2.20 10.20 -7.32
N VAL A 35 -1.43 9.14 -7.10
CA VAL A 35 -0.56 8.53 -8.12
C VAL A 35 -1.09 7.16 -8.55
N LEU A 36 -1.60 6.35 -7.61
CA LEU A 36 -2.11 5.01 -7.85
C LEU A 36 -3.41 4.77 -7.06
N ILE A 37 -4.33 4.03 -7.68
CA ILE A 37 -5.51 3.46 -7.03
C ILE A 37 -5.61 2.01 -7.49
N SER A 38 -5.66 1.08 -6.54
CA SER A 38 -5.89 -0.35 -6.80
C SER A 38 -6.91 -0.91 -5.82
N PRO A 39 -7.73 -1.89 -6.23
CA PRO A 39 -8.57 -2.62 -5.30
C PRO A 39 -7.69 -3.41 -4.32
N VAL A 40 -8.12 -3.46 -3.06
CA VAL A 40 -7.44 -4.27 -2.03
C VAL A 40 -7.80 -5.74 -2.17
N ASP A 41 -9.04 -6.04 -2.57
CA ASP A 41 -9.48 -7.42 -2.80
C ASP A 41 -8.71 -8.04 -3.98
N GLY A 42 -8.10 -9.19 -3.73
CA GLY A 42 -7.18 -9.86 -4.67
C GLY A 42 -5.75 -9.33 -4.68
N SER A 43 -5.39 -8.37 -3.82
CA SER A 43 -4.00 -7.94 -3.63
C SER A 43 -3.34 -8.71 -2.48
N GLU A 44 -2.13 -9.21 -2.72
CA GLU A 44 -1.31 -9.89 -1.71
C GLU A 44 0.16 -9.48 -1.86
N GLU A 45 0.86 -9.42 -0.74
CA GLU A 45 2.31 -9.31 -0.74
C GLU A 45 2.89 -10.70 -1.01
N ILE A 46 3.83 -10.77 -1.96
CA ILE A 46 4.48 -12.01 -2.36
C ILE A 46 5.98 -11.90 -2.17
N GLU A 47 6.62 -13.06 -1.95
CA GLU A 47 8.07 -13.17 -2.05
C GLU A 47 8.53 -12.81 -3.45
N ASN A 48 9.80 -12.39 -3.57
CA ASN A 48 10.37 -12.05 -4.86
C ASN A 48 10.29 -13.26 -5.81
N PRO A 49 9.50 -13.19 -6.91
CA PRO A 49 9.21 -14.35 -7.75
C PRO A 49 10.41 -14.80 -8.59
N PHE A 50 11.54 -14.08 -8.53
CA PHE A 50 12.77 -14.38 -9.25
C PHE A 50 13.86 -15.02 -8.36
N VAL A 51 13.58 -15.28 -7.08
CA VAL A 51 14.57 -15.84 -6.13
C VAL A 51 14.73 -17.37 -6.25
N GLN A 52 14.04 -18.05 -7.17
CA GLN A 52 14.20 -19.50 -7.35
C GLN A 52 14.50 -19.91 -8.80
N ALA A 53 15.80 -20.11 -9.08
CA ALA A 53 16.34 -21.06 -10.07
C ALA A 53 17.83 -21.41 -9.82
N GLU A 54 18.28 -21.51 -8.56
CA GLU A 54 19.66 -21.96 -8.22
C GLU A 54 19.71 -23.24 -7.35
N ASP A 55 18.67 -24.08 -7.39
CA ASP A 55 18.63 -25.39 -6.70
C ASP A 55 18.36 -26.57 -7.67
N ASP A 56 18.82 -26.47 -8.91
CA ASP A 56 18.91 -27.61 -9.85
C ASP A 56 20.40 -27.96 -10.11
N GLU A 57 21.11 -28.46 -9.09
CA GLU A 57 22.33 -29.28 -9.24
C GLU A 57 22.18 -30.64 -8.54
#